data_AF-A0A7S1YQ18-F1
#
_entry.id   AF-A0A7S1YQ18-F1
#
_cell.length_a   1.000
_cell.length_b   1.000
_cell.length_c   1.000
_cell.angle_alpha   90.00
_cell.angle_beta   90.00
_cell.angle_gamma   90.00
#
_symmetry.space_group_name_H-M   'P 1'
#
loop_
_entity.id
_entity.type
_entity.pdbx_description
1 polymer ?
#
loop_
_entity_poly.entity_id
_entity_poly.type
_entity_poly.pdbx_seq_one_letter_code
_entity_poly.pdbx_strand_id
1 'polypeptide(L)'
;MDELAQLTNASASYEEVAENGPPTDPLQFPEPTVGRAARITATVYNPATGEEASVPNVIFEDKGSDPPDRAYWIGRKLKKAIFGCVRSCTVLKLKEGGWKGHAGPGGSAWEVTSGLAAVKIMDWNAINEMRGRHVEDPVKEVSAMQYISSNGIHPNVMCC
;
A
#
# COMPACT_ATOMS: atom_id res chain seq x y z
N MET A 1 21.48 -10.38 25.92
CA MET A 1 22.60 -10.59 24.98
C MET A 1 22.22 -10.18 23.54
N ASP A 2 20.93 -10.07 23.19
CA ASP A 2 20.43 -9.58 21.89
C ASP A 2 20.45 -8.04 21.70
N GLU A 3 20.44 -7.26 22.79
CA GLU A 3 20.44 -5.78 22.74
C GLU A 3 21.74 -5.18 22.18
N LEU A 4 22.87 -5.85 22.36
CA LEU A 4 24.18 -5.39 21.88
C LEU A 4 24.37 -5.61 20.37
N ALA A 5 23.69 -6.61 19.80
CA ALA A 5 23.72 -6.87 18.35
C ALA A 5 22.97 -5.80 17.54
N GLN A 6 21.97 -5.16 18.15
CA GLN A 6 21.26 -4.03 17.53
C GLN A 6 22.12 -2.76 17.46
N LEU A 7 23.02 -2.56 18.44
CA LEU A 7 23.95 -1.43 18.44
C LEU A 7 25.07 -1.58 17.40
N THR A 8 25.48 -2.81 17.09
CA THR A 8 26.57 -3.08 16.11
C THR A 8 26.15 -2.76 14.68
N ASN A 9 24.85 -2.84 14.36
CA ASN A 9 24.31 -2.49 13.02
C ASN A 9 23.93 -1.01 12.88
N ALA A 10 24.07 -0.21 13.94
CA ALA A 10 23.66 1.20 13.97
C ALA A 10 24.81 2.17 14.28
N SER A 11 26.03 1.68 14.48
CA SER A 11 27.19 2.52 14.74
C SER A 11 28.06 2.67 13.49
N ALA A 12 28.03 3.85 12.87
CA ALA A 12 29.11 4.28 12.00
C ALA A 12 30.25 4.86 12.86
N SER A 13 31.49 4.52 12.52
CA SER A 13 32.68 5.12 13.15
C SER A 13 32.79 6.62 12.82
N TYR A 14 33.52 7.36 13.65
CA TYR A 14 33.78 8.78 13.37
C TYR A 14 34.48 8.98 12.02
N GLU A 15 35.44 8.11 11.69
CA GLU A 15 36.17 8.13 10.42
C GLU A 15 35.21 7.92 9.24
N GLU A 16 34.32 6.94 9.30
CA GLU A 16 33.28 6.74 8.27
C GLU A 16 32.36 7.96 8.14
N VAL A 17 31.90 8.55 9.24
CA VAL A 17 31.04 9.75 9.18
C VAL A 17 31.79 10.93 8.57
N ALA A 18 33.08 11.11 8.89
CA ALA A 18 33.91 12.17 8.34
C ALA A 18 34.20 11.96 6.84
N GLU A 19 34.39 10.71 6.40
CA GLU A 19 34.60 10.33 5.00
C GLU A 19 33.34 10.52 4.14
N ASN A 20 32.15 10.39 4.72
CA ASN A 20 30.87 10.61 4.03
C ASN A 20 30.56 12.09 3.72
N GLY A 21 31.44 13.01 4.13
CA GLY A 21 31.33 14.44 3.82
C GLY A 21 30.42 15.23 4.77
N PRO A 22 30.27 16.55 4.53
CA PRO A 22 29.43 17.38 5.38
C PRO A 22 27.94 16.99 5.25
N PRO A 23 27.12 17.22 6.28
CA PRO A 23 25.67 17.02 6.18
C PRO A 23 25.11 17.76 4.97
N THR A 24 24.33 17.05 4.16
CA THR A 24 23.60 17.63 3.03
C THR A 24 22.11 17.58 3.31
N ASP A 25 21.35 18.45 2.64
CA ASP A 25 19.90 18.32 2.67
C ASP A 25 19.49 16.97 2.06
N PRO A 26 18.49 16.29 2.65
CA PRO A 26 18.00 15.04 2.09
C PRO A 26 17.41 15.27 0.70
N LEU A 27 17.49 14.24 -0.13
CA LEU A 27 16.89 14.23 -1.47
C LEU A 27 15.42 14.64 -1.37
N GLN A 28 15.02 15.64 -2.15
CA GLN A 28 13.63 16.04 -2.26
C GLN A 28 12.94 15.13 -3.27
N PHE A 29 11.87 14.46 -2.83
CA PHE A 29 11.04 13.65 -3.71
C PHE A 29 9.96 14.53 -4.36
N PRO A 30 9.51 14.18 -5.59
CA PRO A 30 8.36 14.86 -6.18
C PRO A 30 7.11 14.68 -5.32
N GLU A 31 6.15 15.59 -5.47
CA GLU A 31 4.82 15.44 -4.89
C GLU A 31 4.20 14.10 -5.33
N PRO A 32 3.60 13.33 -4.42
CA PRO A 32 3.12 12.01 -4.74
C PRO A 32 1.88 12.12 -5.63
N THR A 33 1.78 11.20 -6.58
CA THR A 33 0.56 11.03 -7.36
C THR A 33 -0.46 10.24 -6.55
N VAL A 34 -1.72 10.70 -6.54
CA VAL A 34 -2.81 10.04 -5.79
C VAL A 34 -3.95 9.70 -6.75
N GLY A 35 -4.50 8.50 -6.61
CA GLY A 35 -5.67 8.03 -7.34
C GLY A 35 -6.90 7.99 -6.44
N ARG A 36 -8.09 7.97 -7.07
CA ARG A 36 -9.33 7.67 -6.34
C ARG A 36 -9.44 6.16 -6.15
N ALA A 37 -9.97 5.75 -5.00
CA ALA A 37 -10.27 4.37 -4.72
C ALA A 37 -11.68 4.24 -4.16
N ALA A 38 -12.37 3.18 -4.53
CA ALA A 38 -13.67 2.82 -3.99
C ALA A 38 -13.52 1.64 -3.03
N ARG A 39 -14.34 1.62 -1.97
CA ARG A 39 -14.48 0.48 -1.06
C ARG A 39 -15.92 -0.01 -1.12
N ILE A 40 -16.10 -1.30 -1.42
CA ILE A 40 -17.42 -1.90 -1.57
C ILE A 40 -17.54 -3.24 -0.84
N THR A 41 -18.78 -3.71 -0.73
CA THR A 41 -19.11 -5.13 -0.59
C THR A 41 -19.34 -5.70 -1.98
N ALA A 42 -18.73 -6.83 -2.30
CA ALA A 42 -18.78 -7.41 -3.64
C ALA A 42 -19.00 -8.92 -3.61
N THR A 43 -19.60 -9.46 -4.68
CA THR A 43 -19.66 -10.89 -4.93
C THR A 43 -18.31 -11.35 -5.49
N VAL A 44 -17.72 -12.33 -4.82
CA VAL A 44 -16.40 -12.88 -5.15
C VAL A 44 -16.53 -14.40 -5.32
N TYR A 45 -16.08 -14.89 -6.47
CA TYR A 45 -15.96 -16.31 -6.80
C TYR A 45 -14.59 -16.85 -6.40
N ASN A 46 -14.55 -18.01 -5.74
CA ASN A 46 -13.33 -18.73 -5.44
C ASN A 46 -13.17 -19.94 -6.37
N PRO A 47 -12.24 -19.91 -7.34
CA PRO A 47 -12.07 -21.02 -8.29
C PRO A 47 -11.53 -22.30 -7.63
N ALA A 48 -10.90 -22.21 -6.46
CA ALA A 48 -10.39 -23.39 -5.75
C ALA A 48 -11.50 -24.19 -5.06
N THR A 49 -12.57 -23.54 -4.60
CA THR A 49 -13.71 -24.21 -3.93
C THR A 49 -14.97 -24.28 -4.79
N GLY A 50 -15.04 -23.48 -5.86
CA GLY A 50 -16.24 -23.34 -6.69
C GLY A 50 -17.34 -22.48 -6.06
N GLU A 51 -17.06 -21.82 -4.94
CA GLU A 51 -18.06 -21.07 -4.17
C GLU A 51 -18.08 -19.60 -4.55
N GLU A 52 -19.26 -18.97 -4.44
CA GLU A 52 -19.43 -17.52 -4.49
C GLU A 52 -19.84 -16.99 -3.13
N ALA A 53 -19.24 -15.87 -2.70
CA ALA A 53 -19.56 -15.22 -1.44
C ALA A 53 -19.64 -13.70 -1.60
N SER A 54 -20.56 -13.07 -0.87
CA SER A 54 -20.59 -11.62 -0.70
C SER A 54 -19.59 -11.23 0.39
N VAL A 55 -18.53 -10.51 0.02
CA VAL A 55 -17.45 -10.15 0.94
C VAL A 55 -17.34 -8.63 1.09
N PRO A 56 -17.15 -8.12 2.32
CA PRO A 56 -16.95 -6.70 2.54
C PRO A 56 -15.50 -6.32 2.29
N ASN A 57 -15.25 -5.01 2.20
CA ASN A 57 -13.91 -4.42 2.15
C ASN A 57 -13.12 -4.84 0.91
N VAL A 58 -13.77 -4.83 -0.24
CA VAL A 58 -13.07 -4.89 -1.52
C VAL A 58 -12.70 -3.47 -1.93
N ILE A 59 -11.42 -3.24 -2.20
CA ILE A 59 -10.88 -1.93 -2.63
C ILE A 59 -10.32 -2.05 -4.04
N PHE A 60 -10.63 -1.08 -4.89
CA PHE A 60 -10.08 -0.97 -6.24
C PHE A 60 -9.91 0.49 -6.63
N GLU A 61 -9.11 0.74 -7.66
CA GLU A 61 -8.91 2.07 -8.23
C GLU A 61 -10.17 2.52 -8.99
N ASP A 62 -10.70 3.68 -8.66
CA ASP A 62 -11.88 4.24 -9.31
C ASP A 62 -11.48 5.07 -10.54
N LYS A 63 -11.44 4.39 -11.69
CA LYS A 63 -11.24 4.99 -13.02
C LYS A 63 -12.55 5.50 -13.65
N GLY A 64 -13.64 5.59 -12.89
CA GLY A 64 -14.95 6.00 -13.40
C GLY A 64 -15.64 4.89 -14.21
N SER A 65 -15.71 5.05 -15.53
CA SER A 65 -16.36 4.05 -16.41
C SER A 65 -15.48 2.84 -16.69
N ASP A 66 -14.16 3.01 -16.65
CA ASP A 66 -13.21 1.98 -17.05
C ASP A 66 -13.04 0.93 -15.96
N PRO A 67 -12.92 -0.36 -16.33
CA PRO A 67 -12.66 -1.40 -15.36
C PRO A 67 -11.28 -1.22 -14.71
N PRO A 68 -11.15 -1.38 -13.39
CA PRO A 68 -9.85 -1.46 -12.75
C PRO A 68 -9.13 -2.75 -13.14
N ASP A 69 -7.79 -2.72 -13.14
CA ASP A 69 -6.97 -3.89 -13.51
C ASP A 69 -7.09 -5.02 -12.48
N ARG A 70 -7.35 -4.66 -11.22
CA ARG A 70 -7.48 -5.57 -10.07
C ARG A 70 -8.22 -4.91 -8.91
N ALA A 71 -8.66 -5.74 -7.98
CA ALA A 71 -9.11 -5.30 -6.67
C ALA A 71 -8.38 -6.04 -5.55
N TYR A 72 -8.55 -5.56 -4.32
CA TYR A 72 -7.96 -6.12 -3.12
C TYR A 72 -9.04 -6.39 -2.09
N TRP A 73 -9.22 -7.65 -1.72
CA TRP A 73 -10.05 -8.01 -0.60
C TRP A 73 -9.25 -7.87 0.70
N ILE A 74 -9.61 -6.89 1.52
CA ILE A 74 -8.87 -6.53 2.72
C ILE A 74 -9.15 -7.52 3.85
N GLY A 75 -8.12 -8.27 4.23
CA GLY A 75 -8.15 -9.27 5.29
C GLY A 75 -7.68 -8.76 6.65
N ARG A 76 -6.95 -9.61 7.38
CA ARG A 76 -6.54 -9.34 8.77
C ARG A 76 -5.50 -8.21 8.88
N LYS A 77 -5.48 -7.55 10.04
CA LYS A 77 -4.44 -6.59 10.40
C LYS A 77 -3.14 -7.36 10.69
N LEU A 78 -2.04 -6.92 10.08
CA LEU A 78 -0.69 -7.45 10.31
C LEU A 78 0.05 -6.61 11.35
N LYS A 79 -0.03 -5.28 11.25
CA LYS A 79 0.70 -4.37 12.13
C LYS A 79 -0.05 -3.05 12.32
N LYS A 80 0.00 -2.49 13.53
CA LYS A 80 -0.44 -1.12 13.81
C LYS A 80 0.70 -0.14 13.48
N ALA A 81 0.38 0.98 12.85
CA ALA A 81 1.28 2.08 12.55
C ALA A 81 0.77 3.36 13.25
N ILE A 82 1.58 4.42 13.25
CA ILE A 82 1.24 5.70 13.89
C ILE A 82 -0.04 6.29 13.26
N PHE A 83 -0.06 6.39 11.92
CA PHE A 83 -1.16 6.96 11.18
C PHE A 83 -2.16 5.93 10.61
N GLY A 84 -2.09 4.67 11.06
CA GLY A 84 -2.99 3.64 10.56
C GLY A 84 -2.52 2.21 10.81
N CYS A 85 -2.54 1.37 9.77
CA CYS A 85 -2.15 -0.03 9.89
C CYS A 85 -1.76 -0.68 8.57
N VAL A 86 -1.04 -1.79 8.66
CA VAL A 86 -0.78 -2.70 7.53
C VAL A 86 -1.71 -3.90 7.64
N ARG A 87 -2.36 -4.28 6.54
CA ARG A 87 -3.26 -5.45 6.45
C ARG A 87 -2.87 -6.36 5.29
N SER A 88 -3.12 -7.65 5.45
CA SER A 88 -2.99 -8.62 4.35
C SER A 88 -4.21 -8.54 3.45
N CYS A 89 -4.02 -8.69 2.15
CA CYS A 89 -5.07 -8.65 1.15
C CYS A 89 -4.94 -9.84 0.21
N THR A 90 -6.09 -10.32 -0.26
CA THR A 90 -6.16 -11.23 -1.40
C THR A 90 -6.38 -10.40 -2.66
N VAL A 91 -5.57 -10.64 -3.69
CA VAL A 91 -5.72 -9.98 -4.99
C VAL A 91 -6.89 -10.64 -5.73
N LEU A 92 -7.79 -9.80 -6.23
CA LEU A 92 -8.93 -10.20 -7.05
C LEU A 92 -8.75 -9.69 -8.47
N LYS A 93 -9.24 -10.46 -9.45
CA LYS A 93 -9.40 -10.02 -10.83
C LYS A 93 -10.89 -9.92 -11.17
N LEU A 94 -11.23 -9.09 -12.15
CA LEU A 94 -12.59 -9.07 -12.68
C LEU A 94 -12.90 -10.39 -13.40
N LYS A 95 -14.12 -10.90 -13.24
CA LYS A 95 -14.64 -11.94 -14.13
C LYS A 95 -14.94 -11.33 -15.49
N GLU A 96 -14.82 -12.13 -16.55
CA GLU A 96 -15.14 -11.70 -17.92
C GLU A 96 -16.59 -11.17 -17.98
N GLY A 97 -16.78 -9.98 -18.56
CA GLY A 97 -18.09 -9.30 -18.59
C GLY A 97 -18.63 -8.88 -17.22
N GLY A 98 -17.83 -9.02 -16.15
CA GLY A 98 -18.25 -8.82 -14.76
C GLY A 98 -18.26 -7.36 -14.31
N TRP A 99 -17.70 -6.43 -15.08
CA TRP A 99 -17.68 -5.01 -14.72
C TRP A 99 -19.03 -4.34 -15.00
N LYS A 100 -19.67 -3.78 -13.96
CA LYS A 100 -20.95 -3.06 -14.06
C LYS A 100 -20.87 -1.62 -13.54
N GLY A 101 -19.65 -1.10 -13.37
CA GLY A 101 -19.40 0.17 -12.71
C GLY A 101 -19.56 0.11 -11.19
N HIS A 102 -19.19 1.21 -10.51
CA HIS A 102 -19.20 1.30 -9.05
C HIS A 102 -20.61 1.15 -8.43
N ALA A 103 -21.66 1.58 -9.13
CA ALA A 103 -23.05 1.63 -8.63
C ALA A 103 -24.03 0.74 -9.42
N GLY A 104 -23.52 -0.19 -10.24
CA GLY A 104 -24.37 -1.04 -11.07
C GLY A 104 -25.25 -2.00 -10.25
N PRO A 105 -26.52 -2.22 -10.63
CA PRO A 105 -27.38 -3.20 -9.96
C PRO A 105 -26.76 -4.61 -10.05
N GLY A 106 -26.59 -5.25 -8.88
CA GLY A 106 -25.97 -6.56 -8.72
C GLY A 106 -24.44 -6.54 -8.51
N GLY A 107 -23.79 -5.36 -8.58
CA GLY A 107 -22.36 -5.20 -8.34
C GLY A 107 -21.45 -5.84 -9.41
N SER A 108 -20.19 -5.41 -9.46
CA SER A 108 -19.18 -6.07 -10.29
C SER A 108 -18.81 -7.44 -9.73
N ALA A 109 -18.61 -8.43 -10.60
CA ALA A 109 -18.26 -9.80 -10.23
C ALA A 109 -16.74 -10.01 -10.27
N TRP A 110 -16.20 -10.53 -9.18
CA TRP A 110 -14.76 -10.72 -8.98
C TRP A 110 -14.40 -12.18 -8.78
N GLU A 111 -13.14 -12.51 -9.05
CA GLU A 111 -12.56 -13.84 -8.85
C GLU A 111 -11.31 -13.75 -7.98
N VAL A 112 -11.20 -14.65 -7.01
CA VAL A 112 -10.01 -14.83 -6.17
C VAL A 112 -8.84 -15.30 -7.02
N THR A 113 -7.68 -14.68 -6.81
CA THR A 113 -6.40 -15.16 -7.36
C THR A 113 -5.54 -15.77 -6.24
N SER A 114 -4.44 -16.43 -6.61
CA SER A 114 -3.41 -16.84 -5.65
C SER A 114 -2.55 -15.68 -5.13
N GLY A 115 -2.72 -14.48 -5.69
CA GLY A 115 -1.95 -13.29 -5.33
C GLY A 115 -2.32 -12.77 -3.94
N LEU A 116 -1.28 -12.47 -3.15
CA LEU A 116 -1.41 -11.79 -1.88
C LEU A 116 -0.70 -10.45 -1.93
N ALA A 117 -1.25 -9.45 -1.24
CA ALA A 117 -0.65 -8.13 -1.11
C ALA A 117 -0.68 -7.67 0.36
N ALA A 118 0.27 -6.81 0.72
CA ALA A 118 0.19 -6.02 1.94
C ALA A 118 -0.23 -4.60 1.57
N VAL A 119 -1.23 -4.06 2.27
CA VAL A 119 -1.66 -2.67 2.08
C VAL A 119 -1.44 -1.90 3.36
N LYS A 120 -0.79 -0.73 3.24
CA LYS A 120 -0.70 0.26 4.32
C LYS A 120 -1.89 1.21 4.18
N ILE A 121 -2.80 1.17 5.15
CA ILE A 121 -3.98 2.04 5.23
C ILE A 121 -3.66 3.13 6.23
N MET A 122 -3.88 4.38 5.84
CA MET A 122 -3.58 5.56 6.65
C MET A 122 -4.80 6.47 6.73
N ASP A 123 -4.95 7.16 7.86
CA ASP A 123 -6.05 8.11 8.10
C ASP A 123 -5.61 9.53 7.75
N TRP A 124 -6.25 10.12 6.75
CA TRP A 124 -5.93 11.46 6.28
C TRP A 124 -6.22 12.55 7.32
N ASN A 125 -7.25 12.37 8.15
CA ASN A 125 -7.56 13.33 9.20
C ASN A 125 -6.45 13.33 10.26
N ALA A 126 -6.03 12.14 10.71
CA ALA A 126 -4.91 12.01 11.65
C ALA A 126 -3.59 12.57 11.08
N ILE A 127 -3.33 12.36 9.79
CA ILE A 127 -2.16 12.93 9.10
C ILE A 127 -2.22 14.47 9.14
N ASN A 128 -3.38 15.07 8.82
CA ASN A 128 -3.51 16.52 8.80
C ASN A 128 -3.42 17.15 10.18
N GLU A 129 -4.01 16.52 11.20
CA GLU A 129 -3.95 17.00 12.59
C GLU A 129 -2.52 17.03 13.14
N MET A 130 -1.69 16.07 12.73
CA MET A 130 -0.31 15.92 13.20
C MET A 130 0.73 16.52 12.26
N ARG A 131 0.31 17.14 11.15
CA ARG A 131 1.21 17.71 10.15
C ARG A 131 2.12 18.76 10.79
N GLY A 132 3.43 18.60 10.59
CA GLY A 132 4.46 19.48 11.16
C GLY A 132 4.66 19.33 12.68
N ARG A 133 3.96 18.39 13.33
CA ARG A 133 4.08 18.11 14.78
C ARG A 133 4.72 16.75 15.08
N HIS A 134 4.91 15.93 14.05
CA HIS A 134 5.51 14.60 14.15
C HIS A 134 6.68 14.48 13.19
N VAL A 135 7.69 13.66 13.55
CA VAL A 135 8.88 13.43 12.72
C VAL A 135 8.57 12.59 11.47
N GLU A 136 7.64 11.65 11.58
CA GLU A 136 7.10 10.93 10.43
C GLU A 136 6.16 11.81 9.61
N ASP A 137 6.34 11.77 8.29
CA ASP A 137 5.49 12.42 7.29
C ASP A 137 5.05 11.37 6.25
N PRO A 138 3.84 10.80 6.39
CA PRO A 138 3.36 9.77 5.49
C PRO A 138 3.24 10.21 4.02
N VAL A 139 3.13 11.51 3.75
CA VAL A 139 3.10 12.02 2.37
C VAL A 139 4.48 11.83 1.73
N LYS A 140 5.55 12.18 2.46
CA LYS A 140 6.93 11.96 2.01
C LYS A 140 7.25 10.47 1.83
N GLU A 141 6.70 9.59 2.68
CA GLU A 141 6.85 8.14 2.49
C GLU A 141 6.26 7.68 1.15
N VAL A 142 5.06 8.14 0.79
CA VAL A 142 4.43 7.80 -0.51
C VAL A 142 5.26 8.35 -1.66
N SER A 143 5.74 9.60 -1.56
CA SER A 143 6.63 10.19 -2.57
C SER A 143 7.92 9.40 -2.75
N ALA A 144 8.57 8.99 -1.67
CA ALA A 144 9.80 8.21 -1.70
C ALA A 144 9.56 6.84 -2.37
N MET A 145 8.48 6.15 -2.00
CA MET A 145 8.12 4.86 -2.57
C MET A 145 7.87 4.96 -4.08
N GLN A 146 7.10 5.97 -4.52
CA GLN A 146 6.85 6.20 -5.96
C GLN A 146 8.13 6.57 -6.71
N TYR A 147 9.00 7.38 -6.11
CA TYR A 147 10.29 7.73 -6.70
C TYR A 147 11.16 6.49 -6.92
N ILE A 148 11.23 5.60 -5.93
CA ILE A 148 11.95 4.32 -6.04
C ILE A 148 11.33 3.45 -7.15
N SER A 149 10.00 3.34 -7.22
CA SER A 149 9.32 2.57 -8.29
C SER A 149 9.55 3.14 -9.69
N SER A 150 9.67 4.46 -9.84
CA SER A 150 9.73 5.13 -11.14
C SER A 150 10.99 4.87 -11.95
N ASN A 151 12.11 4.55 -11.29
CA ASN A 151 13.39 4.26 -11.93
C ASN A 151 13.62 2.75 -12.16
N GLY A 152 12.56 1.96 -12.09
CA GLY A 152 12.60 0.49 -12.19
C GLY A 152 12.63 -0.18 -10.81
N ILE A 153 12.14 -1.42 -10.75
CA ILE A 153 12.08 -2.19 -9.50
C ILE A 153 13.50 -2.63 -9.13
N HIS A 154 14.05 -2.06 -8.06
CA HIS A 154 15.31 -2.54 -7.50
C HIS A 154 15.08 -3.93 -6.86
N PRO A 155 15.89 -4.96 -7.16
CA PRO A 155 15.61 -6.34 -6.75
C PRO A 155 15.56 -6.54 -5.22
N ASN A 156 16.24 -5.65 -4.47
CA ASN A 156 16.32 -5.71 -3.01
C ASN A 156 15.42 -4.69 -2.29
N VAL A 157 14.58 -3.94 -3.02
CA VAL A 157 13.68 -2.95 -2.42
C VAL A 157 12.26 -3.23 -2.84
N MET A 158 11.36 -3.34 -1.86
CA MET A 158 9.93 -3.46 -2.14
C MET A 158 9.43 -2.14 -2.72
N CYS A 159 8.91 -2.19 -3.94
CA CYS A 159 8.37 -1.06 -4.67
C CYS A 159 6.83 -1.10 -4.64
N CYS A 160 6.18 0.05 -4.83
CA CYS A 160 4.74 0.14 -5.02
C CYS A 160 4.33 -0.01 -6.49
#